data_AF-A0A7K1DZC2-F1
#
_entry.id   AF-A0A7K1DZC2-F1
#
_cell.length_a   1.000
_cell.length_b   1.000
_cell.length_c   1.000
_cell.angle_alpha   90.00
_cell.angle_beta   90.00
_cell.angle_gamma   90.00
#
_symmetry.space_group_name_H-M   'P 1'
#
loop_
_entity.id
_entity.type
_entity.pdbx_description
1 polymer ?
#
loop_
_entity_poly.entity_id
_entity_poly.type
_entity_poly.pdbx_seq_one_letter_code
_entity_poly.pdbx_strand_id
1 'polypeptide(L)'
;MAPKKKVTGLIKLQIKAGEANPAPPVGPALGQHGVNIMEFCKAYNAATEGQRGNIIPVEISVYEDRSFDFILKTPPAAELIK
;
A
#
# COMPACT_ATOMS: atom_id res chain seq x y z
N MET A 1 0.82 22.30 -1.86
CA MET A 1 -0.44 21.83 -2.49
C MET A 1 -0.05 20.72 -3.46
N ALA A 2 -0.21 19.45 -3.10
CA ALA A 2 0.10 18.34 -4.02
C ALA A 2 -0.80 18.47 -5.26
N PRO A 3 -0.27 18.28 -6.48
CA PRO A 3 -0.99 18.52 -7.72
C PRO A 3 -2.28 17.68 -7.71
N LYS A 4 -3.39 18.27 -8.16
CA LYS A 4 -4.69 17.60 -8.38
C LYS A 4 -4.56 16.55 -9.49
N LYS A 5 -3.78 15.49 -9.27
CA LYS A 5 -3.83 14.30 -10.10
C LYS A 5 -5.17 13.65 -9.83
N LYS A 6 -5.97 13.42 -10.88
CA LYS A 6 -7.27 12.75 -10.76
C LYS A 6 -7.03 11.31 -10.37
N VAL A 7 -7.52 10.93 -9.19
CA VAL A 7 -7.50 9.54 -8.71
C VAL A 7 -8.53 8.75 -9.53
N THR A 8 -8.08 7.73 -10.25
CA THR A 8 -8.92 6.80 -11.02
C THR A 8 -9.41 5.64 -10.19
N GLY A 9 -8.63 5.25 -9.17
CA GLY A 9 -8.95 4.14 -8.31
C GLY A 9 -8.29 4.29 -6.96
N LEU A 10 -8.96 3.83 -5.91
CA LEU A 10 -8.45 3.87 -4.55
C LEU A 10 -8.58 2.47 -3.96
N ILE A 11 -7.45 1.86 -3.65
CA ILE A 11 -7.32 0.48 -3.22
C ILE A 11 -6.87 0.49 -1.76
N LYS A 12 -7.55 -0.27 -0.90
CA LYS A 12 -7.18 -0.41 0.52
C LYS A 12 -6.80 -1.86 0.78
N LEU A 13 -5.57 -2.06 1.23
CA LEU A 13 -5.05 -3.39 1.55
C LEU A 13 -4.52 -3.41 2.98
N GLN A 14 -4.53 -4.59 3.58
CA GLN A 14 -3.89 -4.85 4.86
C GLN A 14 -2.81 -5.88 4.62
N ILE A 15 -1.57 -5.48 4.85
CA ILE A 15 -0.40 -6.31 4.53
C ILE A 15 0.49 -6.34 5.77
N LYS A 16 1.16 -7.48 6.00
CA LYS A 16 2.16 -7.56 7.06
C LYS A 16 3.37 -6.70 6.70
N ALA A 17 3.83 -5.90 7.66
CA ALA A 17 5.00 -5.07 7.52
C ALA A 17 6.25 -5.87 7.09
N GLY A 18 6.94 -5.40 6.06
CA GLY A 18 8.15 -6.05 5.53
C GLY A 18 7.91 -7.39 4.80
N GLU A 19 6.64 -7.80 4.62
CA GLU A 19 6.25 -9.07 3.98
C GLU A 19 5.25 -8.89 2.82
N ALA A 20 5.20 -7.71 2.18
CA ALA A 20 4.42 -7.53 0.95
C ALA A 20 4.95 -8.43 -0.16
N ASN A 21 4.03 -9.19 -0.75
CA ASN A 21 4.27 -10.10 -1.87
C ASN A 21 3.20 -9.91 -2.95
N PRO A 22 3.47 -10.29 -4.21
CA PRO A 22 2.51 -10.19 -5.31
C PRO A 22 1.38 -11.24 -5.24
N ALA A 23 1.25 -11.97 -4.12
CA ALA A 23 0.22 -12.98 -3.96
C ALA A 23 -1.18 -12.35 -3.92
N PRO A 24 -2.26 -13.12 -4.19
CA PRO A 24 -3.62 -12.69 -3.87
C PRO A 24 -3.69 -12.34 -2.37
N PRO A 25 -4.22 -11.17 -1.97
CA PRO A 25 -5.08 -10.23 -2.69
C PRO A 25 -4.37 -9.05 -3.40
N VAL A 26 -3.07 -8.86 -3.18
CA VAL A 26 -2.30 -7.69 -3.65
C VAL A 26 -2.12 -7.71 -5.17
N GLY A 27 -1.74 -8.86 -5.71
CA GLY A 27 -1.47 -9.04 -7.15
C GLY A 27 -2.67 -8.69 -8.03
N PRO A 28 -3.85 -9.32 -7.82
CA PRO A 28 -5.04 -9.00 -8.59
C PRO A 28 -5.52 -7.55 -8.39
N ALA A 29 -5.53 -7.05 -7.15
CA ALA A 29 -6.05 -5.71 -6.85
C ALA A 29 -5.22 -4.60 -7.50
N LEU A 30 -3.89 -4.72 -7.54
CA LEU A 30 -3.03 -3.73 -8.19
C LEU A 30 -2.91 -3.95 -9.71
N GLY A 31 -2.84 -5.22 -10.14
CA GLY A 31 -2.73 -5.57 -11.55
C GLY A 31 -3.96 -5.14 -12.36
N GLN A 32 -5.16 -5.22 -11.80
CA GLN A 32 -6.39 -4.74 -12.44
C GLN A 32 -6.37 -3.24 -12.76
N HIS A 33 -5.59 -2.47 -11.99
CA HIS A 33 -5.45 -1.02 -12.16
C HIS A 33 -4.18 -0.62 -12.94
N GLY A 34 -3.42 -1.59 -13.46
CA GLY A 34 -2.17 -1.34 -14.19
C GLY A 34 -1.03 -0.82 -13.32
N VAL A 35 -1.08 -1.05 -12.01
CA VAL A 35 -0.06 -0.65 -11.05
C VAL A 35 1.08 -1.66 -11.01
N ASN A 36 2.32 -1.20 -10.87
CA ASN A 36 3.48 -2.06 -10.77
C ASN A 36 3.57 -2.74 -9.40
N ILE A 37 3.08 -3.99 -9.33
CA ILE A 37 2.99 -4.78 -8.10
C ILE A 37 4.37 -4.96 -7.44
N MET A 38 5.41 -5.26 -8.22
CA MET A 38 6.75 -5.52 -7.67
C MET A 38 7.37 -4.26 -7.05
N GLU A 39 7.14 -3.11 -7.67
CA GLU A 39 7.61 -1.82 -7.17
C GLU A 39 6.88 -1.45 -5.88
N PHE A 40 5.56 -1.63 -5.85
CA PHE A 40 4.77 -1.47 -4.64
C PHE A 40 5.25 -2.38 -3.51
N CYS A 41 5.45 -3.68 -3.75
CA CYS A 41 5.92 -4.61 -2.72
C CYS A 41 7.29 -4.19 -2.15
N LYS A 42 8.23 -3.76 -2.99
CA LYS A 42 9.55 -3.28 -2.54
C LYS A 42 9.44 -1.99 -1.73
N ALA A 43 8.71 -1.00 -2.23
CA ALA A 43 8.55 0.29 -1.56
C ALA A 43 7.82 0.13 -0.22
N TYR A 44 6.77 -0.69 -0.18
CA TYR A 44 6.05 -1.04 1.03
C TYR A 44 6.95 -1.73 2.05
N ASN A 45 7.73 -2.74 1.63
CA ASN A 45 8.62 -3.47 2.53
C ASN A 45 9.70 -2.59 3.12
N ALA A 46 10.30 -1.69 2.33
CA ALA A 46 11.28 -0.73 2.82
C ALA A 46 10.64 0.25 3.82
N ALA A 47 9.47 0.79 3.52
CA ALA A 47 8.78 1.76 4.38
C ALA A 47 8.19 1.13 5.65
N THR A 48 7.89 -0.17 5.64
CA THR A 48 7.35 -0.91 6.79
C THR A 48 8.40 -1.77 7.49
N GLU A 49 9.68 -1.71 7.11
CA GLU A 49 10.72 -2.57 7.66
C GLU A 49 10.87 -2.41 9.18
N GLY A 50 10.75 -1.18 9.69
CA GLY A 50 10.79 -0.89 11.13
C GLY A 50 9.53 -1.28 11.91
N GLN A 51 8.47 -1.74 11.23
CA GLN A 51 7.20 -2.16 11.83
C GLN A 51 6.94 -3.66 11.62
N ARG A 52 7.97 -4.42 11.22
CA ARG A 52 7.92 -5.88 11.03
C ARG A 52 7.27 -6.56 12.24
N GLY A 53 6.29 -7.43 11.95
CA GLY A 53 5.46 -8.09 12.96
C GLY A 53 4.03 -7.55 13.04
N ASN A 54 3.79 -6.31 12.59
CA ASN A 54 2.47 -5.69 12.60
C ASN A 54 1.79 -5.74 11.23
N ILE A 55 0.46 -5.76 11.23
CA ILE A 55 -0.34 -5.58 10.01
C ILE A 55 -0.55 -4.09 9.79
N ILE A 56 -0.01 -3.56 8.69
CA ILE A 56 -0.08 -2.15 8.36
C ILE A 56 -1.12 -1.96 7.26
N PRO A 57 -2.22 -1.22 7.50
CA PRO A 57 -3.15 -0.85 6.46
C PRO A 57 -2.49 0.14 5.51
N VAL A 58 -2.66 -0.08 4.21
CA VAL A 58 -2.13 0.79 3.16
C VAL A 58 -3.23 1.20 2.21
N GLU A 59 -3.25 2.48 1.89
CA GLU A 59 -4.19 3.07 0.94
C GLU A 59 -3.42 3.51 -0.30
N ILE A 60 -3.76 2.90 -1.44
CA ILE A 60 -3.08 3.09 -2.72
C ILE A 60 -4.02 3.89 -3.61
N SER A 61 -3.60 5.09 -3.98
CA SER A 61 -4.29 5.95 -4.92
C SER A 61 -3.66 5.77 -6.30
N VAL A 62 -4.46 5.31 -7.25
CA VAL A 62 -4.07 5.17 -8.66
C VAL A 62 -4.55 6.39 -9.41
N TYR A 63 -3.71 6.94 -10.29
CA TYR A 63 -4.00 8.13 -11.09
C TYR A 63 -4.23 7.78 -12.56
N GLU A 64 -4.76 8.73 -13.35
CA GLU A 64 -5.04 8.55 -14.79
C GLU A 64 -3.79 8.24 -15.62
N ASP A 65 -2.63 8.72 -15.20
CA ASP A 65 -1.32 8.49 -15.84
C ASP A 65 -0.71 7.12 -15.50
N ARG A 66 -1.46 6.24 -14.83
CA ARG A 66 -0.98 4.95 -14.27
C ARG A 66 0.09 5.11 -13.20
N SER A 67 0.36 6.33 -12.74
CA SER A 67 1.13 6.51 -11.51
C SER A 67 0.29 6.08 -10.32
N PHE A 68 0.96 5.67 -9.25
CA PHE A 68 0.32 5.30 -8.00
C PHE A 68 1.06 5.98 -6.86
N ASP A 69 0.31 6.42 -5.86
CA ASP A 69 0.83 6.82 -4.56
C ASP A 69 0.25 5.89 -3.51
N PHE A 70 1.02 5.59 -2.47
CA PHE A 70 0.54 4.80 -1.35
C PHE A 70 0.81 5.51 -0.03
N ILE A 71 -0.16 5.41 0.88
CA ILE A 71 -0.07 5.96 2.22
C ILE A 71 -0.16 4.80 3.19
N LEU A 72 0.91 4.60 3.95
CA LEU A 72 0.90 3.70 5.09
C LEU A 72 0.09 4.36 6.20
N LYS A 73 -1.01 3.73 6.60
CA LYS A 73 -1.71 4.14 7.82
C LYS A 73 -0.96 3.56 9.01
N THR A 74 -0.97 4.27 10.12
CA THR A 74 -0.52 3.69 11.37
C THR A 74 -1.41 2.49 11.70
N PRO A 75 -0.84 1.39 12.23
CA PRO A 75 -1.65 0.30 12.76
C PRO A 75 -2.59 0.90 13.81
N PRO A 76 -3.85 0.45 13.89
CA PRO A 76 -4.81 1.00 14.83
C PRO A 76 -4.18 0.98 16.23
N ALA A 77 -4.30 2.10 16.95
CA ALA A 77 -3.66 2.34 18.26
C ALA A 77 -4.00 1.33 19.37
N ALA A 78 -4.75 0.27 19.06
CA ALA A 78 -5.05 -0.85 19.94
C ALA A 78 -3.78 -1.61 20.40
N GLU A 79 -2.65 -1.53 19.68
CA GLU A 79 -1.38 -2.14 20.15
C GLU A 79 -0.46 -1.18 20.93
N LEU A 80 -0.75 0.12 20.97
CA LEU A 80 -0.02 1.08 21.83
C LEU A 80 -0.57 1.14 23.27
N ILE A 81 -1.66 0.43 23.54
CA ILE A 81 -2.29 0.32 24.85
C ILE A 81 -2.26 -1.16 25.27
N LYS A 82 -1.08 -1.67 25.64
CA LYS A 82 -0.95 -2.95 26.33
C LYS A 82 0.03 -2.85 27.48
#